data_AF-A0A2H6BHX0-F1
#
_entry.id   AF-A0A2H6BHX0-F1
#
_cell.length_a   1.000
_cell.length_b   1.000
_cell.length_c   1.000
_cell.angle_alpha   90.00
_cell.angle_beta   90.00
_cell.angle_gamma   90.00
#
_symmetry.space_group_name_H-M   'P 1'
#
loop_
_entity.id
_entity.type
_entity.pdbx_description
1 polymer ?
#
loop_
_entity_poly.entity_id
_entity_poly.type
_entity_poly.pdbx_seq_one_letter_code
_entity_poly.pdbx_strand_id
1 'polypeptide(L)'
;MIAAELLQNAPGSDADVALTPEALKAANVHPLTGLATDYLNHFNEVAMLLDLLADMPEMREDVLAWRPASYREHFERSGFRGRAVAVAAYEAAPSQIRAPFDATVAAIDAKLTEVQHALESADEDAAMTLGPTAALELRPMLARADALIHGAPAT
;
A
#
# COMPACT_ATOMS: atom_id res chain seq x y z
N MET A 1 -27.55 4.45 5.05
CA MET A 1 -26.97 5.52 5.89
C MET A 1 -26.57 4.92 7.25
N ILE A 2 -25.68 3.90 7.29
CA ILE A 2 -25.37 3.13 8.53
C ILE A 2 -23.91 2.63 8.57
N ALA A 3 -22.94 3.37 8.01
CA ALA A 3 -21.53 2.95 8.08
C ALA A 3 -20.60 4.03 8.64
N ALA A 4 -20.99 5.31 8.55
CA ALA A 4 -20.21 6.43 9.10
C ALA A 4 -20.22 6.52 10.65
N GLU A 5 -21.13 5.80 11.33
CA GLU A 5 -21.24 5.85 12.80
C GLU A 5 -20.32 4.84 13.52
N LEU A 6 -19.66 3.92 12.82
CA LEU A 6 -18.92 2.82 13.47
C LEU A 6 -17.46 3.15 13.86
N LEU A 7 -16.93 4.33 13.52
CA LEU A 7 -15.56 4.73 13.85
C LEU A 7 -15.44 5.54 15.16
N GLN A 8 -16.51 5.67 15.96
CA GLN A 8 -16.55 6.66 17.03
C GLN A 8 -15.97 6.28 18.40
N ASN A 9 -15.43 5.08 18.68
CA ASN A 9 -14.84 4.83 20.01
C ASN A 9 -13.85 3.66 20.07
N ALA A 10 -12.55 3.94 19.96
CA ALA A 10 -11.47 3.05 20.40
C ALA A 10 -10.49 3.85 21.29
N PRO A 11 -10.17 3.39 22.52
CA PRO A 11 -9.24 4.10 23.39
C PRO A 11 -7.81 3.58 23.25
N GLY A 12 -6.84 4.49 23.02
CA GLY A 12 -5.41 4.29 23.33
C GLY A 12 -4.39 4.87 22.33
N SER A 13 -3.90 6.10 22.64
CA SER A 13 -2.67 6.83 22.20
C SER A 13 -2.34 6.93 20.69
N ASP A 14 -2.22 8.10 20.03
CA ASP A 14 -1.99 9.50 20.43
C ASP A 14 -3.27 10.36 20.50
N ALA A 15 -3.28 11.33 21.41
CA ALA A 15 -4.47 12.07 21.82
C ALA A 15 -5.21 12.81 20.70
N ASP A 16 -6.48 12.43 20.52
CA ASP A 16 -7.60 13.19 19.96
C ASP A 16 -7.52 13.58 18.47
N VAL A 17 -7.03 12.66 17.62
CA VAL A 17 -7.22 12.81 16.17
C VAL A 17 -8.69 12.57 15.84
N ALA A 18 -9.45 13.65 15.65
CA ALA A 18 -10.86 13.59 15.32
C ALA A 18 -11.08 12.93 13.93
N LEU A 19 -11.72 11.76 13.91
CA LEU A 19 -12.08 11.03 12.69
C LEU A 19 -13.40 11.54 12.08
N THR A 20 -13.53 12.86 11.91
CA THR A 20 -14.73 13.43 11.27
C THR A 20 -14.71 13.17 9.77
N PRO A 21 -15.87 13.16 9.08
CA PRO A 21 -15.91 13.04 7.62
C PRO A 21 -15.02 14.06 6.89
N GLU A 22 -14.93 15.28 7.40
CA GLU A 22 -14.08 16.34 6.86
C GLU A 22 -12.59 16.03 7.05
N ALA A 23 -12.21 15.52 8.22
CA ALA A 23 -10.82 15.13 8.50
C ALA A 23 -10.39 13.94 7.62
N LEU A 24 -11.24 12.92 7.50
CA LEU A 24 -10.99 11.76 6.64
C LEU A 24 -10.83 12.20 5.18
N LYS A 25 -11.74 13.06 4.69
CA LYS A 25 -11.67 13.61 3.33
C LYS A 25 -10.39 14.43 3.11
N ALA A 26 -10.02 15.30 4.06
CA ALA A 26 -8.82 16.11 3.96
C ALA A 26 -7.52 15.27 3.99
N ALA A 27 -7.57 14.08 4.59
CA ALA A 27 -6.48 13.14 4.67
C ALA A 27 -6.55 12.02 3.60
N ASN A 28 -7.34 12.18 2.53
CA ASN A 28 -7.54 11.16 1.48
C ASN A 28 -7.88 9.76 2.03
N VAL A 29 -8.55 9.69 3.19
CA VAL A 29 -9.00 8.44 3.80
C VAL A 29 -10.41 8.15 3.32
N HIS A 30 -10.64 6.94 2.82
CA HIS A 30 -11.95 6.51 2.40
C HIS A 30 -12.85 6.28 3.64
N PRO A 31 -14.02 6.95 3.72
CA PRO A 31 -14.77 7.07 4.97
C PRO A 31 -15.42 5.77 5.44
N LEU A 32 -15.59 4.78 4.55
CA LEU A 32 -16.17 3.48 4.90
C LEU A 32 -15.14 2.45 5.33
N THR A 33 -13.91 2.58 4.83
CA THR A 33 -12.86 1.56 5.00
C THR A 33 -11.79 2.02 5.99
N GLY A 34 -11.64 3.32 6.21
CA GLY A 34 -10.56 3.88 7.02
C GLY A 34 -9.19 3.78 6.36
N LEU A 35 -9.14 3.43 5.06
CA LEU A 35 -7.92 3.23 4.29
C LEU A 35 -7.64 4.45 3.41
N ALA A 36 -6.35 4.77 3.24
CA ALA A 36 -5.89 5.91 2.44
C ALA A 36 -5.21 5.40 1.17
N THR A 37 -5.59 5.98 0.03
CA THR A 37 -5.04 5.62 -1.30
C THR A 37 -3.53 5.85 -1.38
N ASP A 38 -3.03 6.88 -0.69
CA ASP A 38 -1.61 7.24 -0.63
C ASP A 38 -0.71 6.08 -0.17
N TYR A 39 -1.24 5.11 0.60
CA TYR A 39 -0.45 3.95 1.02
C TYR A 39 0.10 3.14 -0.15
N LEU A 40 -0.64 3.02 -1.26
CA LEU A 40 -0.20 2.19 -2.39
C LEU A 40 0.90 2.85 -3.23
N ASN A 41 1.22 4.13 -2.99
CA ASN A 41 2.20 4.87 -3.80
C ASN A 41 3.58 4.20 -3.78
N HIS A 42 4.06 3.73 -2.63
CA HIS A 42 5.39 3.11 -2.56
C HIS A 42 5.47 1.76 -3.30
N PHE A 43 4.34 1.09 -3.51
CA PHE A 43 4.28 -0.10 -4.34
C PHE A 43 4.18 0.24 -5.83
N ASN A 44 3.40 1.26 -6.17
CA ASN A 44 3.28 1.77 -7.54
C ASN A 44 4.62 2.29 -8.06
N GLU A 45 5.41 2.94 -7.22
CA GLU A 45 6.77 3.40 -7.54
C GLU A 45 7.69 2.23 -7.90
N VAL A 46 7.77 1.18 -7.07
CA VAL A 46 8.64 0.03 -7.40
C VAL A 46 8.12 -0.78 -8.60
N ALA A 47 6.79 -0.88 -8.79
CA ALA A 47 6.21 -1.49 -9.99
C ALA A 47 6.58 -0.71 -11.27
N MET A 48 6.61 0.62 -11.20
CA MET A 48 7.08 1.48 -12.29
C MET A 48 8.58 1.25 -12.57
N LEU A 49 9.42 1.16 -11.53
CA LEU A 49 10.84 0.87 -11.70
C LEU A 49 11.08 -0.50 -12.35
N LEU A 50 10.30 -1.51 -11.98
CA LEU A 50 10.34 -2.84 -12.60
C LEU A 50 9.99 -2.79 -14.10
N ASP A 51 8.96 -2.03 -14.49
CA ASP A 51 8.61 -1.82 -15.90
C ASP A 51 9.75 -1.14 -16.67
N LEU A 52 10.48 -0.22 -16.03
CA LEU A 52 11.57 0.53 -16.66
C LEU A 52 12.86 -0.29 -16.85
N LEU A 53 13.02 -1.44 -16.18
CA LEU A 53 14.26 -2.24 -16.26
C LEU A 53 14.62 -2.70 -17.68
N ALA A 54 13.64 -2.85 -18.57
CA ALA A 54 13.90 -3.23 -19.96
C ALA A 54 14.65 -2.15 -20.74
N ASP A 55 14.41 -0.88 -20.42
CA ASP A 55 15.01 0.27 -21.11
C ASP A 55 16.10 0.95 -20.27
N MET A 56 16.04 0.79 -18.94
CA MET A 56 16.89 1.45 -17.94
C MET A 56 17.34 0.43 -16.87
N PRO A 57 18.30 -0.46 -17.20
CA PRO A 57 18.77 -1.50 -16.29
C PRO A 57 19.39 -0.96 -14.98
N GLU A 58 19.84 0.30 -14.96
CA GLU A 58 20.36 0.97 -13.76
C GLU A 58 19.30 1.12 -12.64
N MET A 59 18.00 1.08 -12.97
CA MET A 59 16.92 1.11 -11.98
C MET A 59 16.91 -0.13 -11.08
N ARG A 60 17.68 -1.17 -11.43
CA ARG A 60 17.82 -2.40 -10.62
C ARG A 60 18.28 -2.09 -9.21
N GLU A 61 19.19 -1.13 -9.02
CA GLU A 61 19.67 -0.77 -7.69
C GLU A 61 18.53 -0.23 -6.82
N ASP A 62 17.67 0.63 -7.36
CA ASP A 62 16.53 1.20 -6.65
C ASP A 62 15.46 0.13 -6.35
N VAL A 63 15.21 -0.79 -7.29
CA VAL A 63 14.34 -1.94 -7.06
C VAL A 63 14.87 -2.81 -5.92
N LEU A 64 16.18 -3.09 -5.87
CA LEU A 64 16.80 -3.91 -4.81
C LEU A 64 16.88 -3.18 -3.46
N ALA A 65 16.94 -1.84 -3.49
CA ALA A 65 16.96 -1.00 -2.29
C ALA A 65 15.56 -0.83 -1.67
N TRP A 66 14.49 -1.05 -2.44
CA TRP A 66 13.13 -1.00 -1.93
C TRP A 66 12.92 -1.99 -0.76
N ARG A 67 12.14 -1.56 0.23
CA ARG A 67 11.81 -2.37 1.40
C ARG A 67 10.31 -2.27 1.70
N PRO A 68 9.68 -3.37 2.15
CA PRO A 68 8.30 -3.35 2.59
C PRO A 68 8.14 -2.39 3.79
N ALA A 69 6.97 -1.78 3.88
CA ALA A 69 6.59 -0.91 4.98
C ALA A 69 5.16 -1.22 5.40
N SER A 70 4.96 -1.44 6.70
CA SER A 70 3.62 -1.51 7.25
C SER A 70 2.84 -0.21 6.98
N TYR A 71 1.51 -0.29 7.04
CA TYR A 71 0.63 0.88 6.87
C TYR A 71 1.08 2.07 7.71
N ARG A 72 1.31 1.83 9.00
CA ARG A 72 1.82 2.83 9.94
C ARG A 72 3.19 3.36 9.55
N GLU A 73 4.17 2.49 9.30
CA GLU A 73 5.53 2.91 8.95
C GLU A 73 5.57 3.75 7.67
N HIS A 74 4.78 3.41 6.66
CA HIS A 74 4.70 4.18 5.42
C HIS A 74 4.31 5.63 5.72
N PHE A 75 3.26 5.85 6.51
CA PHE A 75 2.79 7.20 6.85
C PHE A 75 3.68 7.94 7.86
N GLU A 76 4.37 7.22 8.73
CA GLU A 76 5.36 7.81 9.64
C GLU A 76 6.59 8.33 8.89
N ARG A 77 7.03 7.59 7.85
CA ARG A 77 8.19 7.93 7.03
C ARG A 77 7.87 8.90 5.89
N SER A 78 6.62 8.97 5.42
CA SER A 78 6.24 9.83 4.30
C SER A 78 5.99 11.29 4.71
N GLY A 79 6.07 12.20 3.74
CA GLY A 79 5.69 13.61 3.88
C GLY A 79 4.17 13.85 3.91
N PHE A 80 3.37 12.79 4.11
CA PHE A 80 1.93 12.85 3.98
C PHE A 80 1.28 13.70 5.09
N ARG A 81 0.62 14.80 4.70
CA ARG A 81 0.02 15.76 5.65
C ARG A 81 -1.05 15.14 6.55
N GLY A 82 -1.79 14.15 6.03
CA GLY A 82 -2.88 13.47 6.74
C GLY A 82 -2.46 12.25 7.56
N ARG A 83 -1.16 12.00 7.78
CA ARG A 83 -0.64 10.74 8.35
C ARG A 83 -1.29 10.32 9.66
N ALA A 84 -1.51 11.26 10.59
CA ALA A 84 -2.10 10.95 11.89
C ALA A 84 -3.56 10.48 11.75
N VAL A 85 -4.33 11.10 10.85
CA VAL A 85 -5.70 10.71 10.54
C VAL A 85 -5.74 9.36 9.81
N ALA A 86 -4.85 9.14 8.84
CA ALA A 86 -4.76 7.88 8.11
C ALA A 86 -4.44 6.70 9.04
N VAL A 87 -3.43 6.84 9.90
CA VAL A 87 -3.05 5.81 10.87
C VAL A 87 -4.17 5.56 11.87
N ALA A 88 -4.76 6.61 12.46
CA ALA A 88 -5.85 6.46 13.42
C ALA A 88 -7.11 5.81 12.79
N ALA A 89 -7.46 6.19 11.55
CA ALA A 89 -8.60 5.60 10.84
C ALA A 89 -8.35 4.12 10.50
N TYR A 90 -7.14 3.78 10.06
CA TYR A 90 -6.74 2.39 9.85
C TYR A 90 -6.76 1.59 11.15
N GLU A 91 -6.34 2.15 12.27
CA GLU A 91 -6.35 1.43 13.55
C GLU A 91 -7.76 1.21 14.11
N ALA A 92 -8.67 2.16 13.86
CA ALA A 92 -10.08 2.07 14.22
C ALA A 92 -10.91 1.21 13.25
N ALA A 93 -10.41 0.93 12.04
CA ALA A 93 -11.16 0.19 11.04
C ALA A 93 -11.46 -1.27 11.49
N PRO A 94 -12.68 -1.79 11.23
CA PRO A 94 -13.05 -3.16 11.58
C PRO A 94 -12.10 -4.20 10.96
N SER A 95 -11.80 -5.28 11.70
CA SER A 95 -10.94 -6.37 11.21
C SER A 95 -11.45 -7.00 9.91
N GLN A 96 -12.76 -7.09 9.70
CA GLN A 96 -13.37 -7.57 8.45
C GLN A 96 -13.01 -6.72 7.22
N ILE A 97 -12.64 -5.46 7.40
CA ILE A 97 -12.16 -4.56 6.33
C ILE A 97 -10.64 -4.64 6.22
N ARG A 98 -9.94 -4.60 7.35
CA ARG A 98 -8.47 -4.57 7.36
C ARG A 98 -7.84 -5.88 6.95
N ALA A 99 -8.33 -7.01 7.45
CA ALA A 99 -7.68 -8.30 7.24
C ALA A 99 -7.55 -8.69 5.74
N PRO A 100 -8.58 -8.49 4.88
CA PRO A 100 -8.42 -8.71 3.44
C PRO A 100 -7.38 -7.79 2.79
N PHE A 101 -7.31 -6.53 3.24
CA PHE A 101 -6.34 -5.57 2.75
C PHE A 101 -4.93 -5.94 3.19
N ASP A 102 -4.72 -6.19 4.47
CA ASP A 102 -3.43 -6.60 5.05
C ASP A 102 -2.91 -7.90 4.40
N ALA A 103 -3.81 -8.86 4.13
CA ALA A 103 -3.46 -10.09 3.42
C ALA A 103 -3.05 -9.82 1.97
N THR A 104 -3.70 -8.87 1.29
CA THR A 104 -3.33 -8.47 -0.07
C THR A 104 -1.97 -7.76 -0.09
N VAL A 105 -1.73 -6.88 0.87
CA VAL A 105 -0.43 -6.20 1.06
C VAL A 105 0.69 -7.20 1.33
N ALA A 106 0.48 -8.14 2.24
CA ALA A 106 1.46 -9.19 2.53
C ALA A 106 1.79 -10.05 1.30
N ALA A 107 0.81 -10.30 0.41
CA ALA A 107 1.06 -11.00 -0.85
C ALA A 107 1.90 -10.15 -1.82
N ILE A 108 1.65 -8.84 -1.90
CA ILE A 108 2.45 -7.92 -2.73
C ILE A 108 3.89 -7.86 -2.21
N ASP A 109 4.09 -7.72 -0.89
CA ASP A 109 5.40 -7.73 -0.24
C ASP A 109 6.17 -9.02 -0.54
N ALA A 110 5.51 -10.18 -0.42
CA ALA A 110 6.10 -11.47 -0.72
C ALA A 110 6.52 -11.58 -2.19
N LYS A 111 5.67 -11.11 -3.12
CA LYS A 111 5.98 -11.12 -4.55
C LYS A 111 7.16 -10.21 -4.89
N LEU A 112 7.21 -9.01 -4.32
CA LEU A 112 8.34 -8.10 -4.52
C LEU A 112 9.64 -8.67 -3.95
N THR A 113 9.59 -9.32 -2.79
CA THR A 113 10.75 -10.00 -2.20
C THR A 113 11.26 -11.14 -3.09
N GLU A 114 10.35 -11.95 -3.66
CA GLU A 114 10.70 -13.00 -4.62
C GLU A 114 11.38 -12.42 -5.86
N VAL A 115 10.82 -11.34 -6.41
CA VAL A 115 11.37 -10.62 -7.56
C VAL A 115 12.75 -10.06 -7.26
N GLN A 116 12.96 -9.46 -6.08
CA GLN A 116 14.27 -8.97 -5.64
C GLN A 116 15.30 -10.09 -5.57
N HIS A 117 14.98 -11.24 -4.95
CA HIS A 117 15.90 -12.38 -4.91
C HIS A 117 16.26 -12.90 -6.31
N ALA A 118 15.28 -12.97 -7.22
CA ALA A 118 15.56 -13.38 -8.59
C ALA A 118 16.47 -12.36 -9.30
N LEU A 119 16.19 -11.06 -9.12
CA LEU A 119 17.02 -9.97 -9.63
C LEU A 119 18.43 -9.99 -9.07
N GLU A 120 18.68 -10.34 -7.81
CA GLU A 120 20.05 -10.39 -7.25
C GLU A 120 20.98 -11.32 -8.05
N SER A 121 20.45 -12.44 -8.54
CA SER A 121 21.22 -13.45 -9.29
C SER A 121 21.17 -13.29 -10.82
N ALA A 122 20.28 -12.44 -11.34
CA ALA A 122 20.09 -12.25 -12.76
C ALA A 122 21.28 -11.50 -13.41
N ASP A 123 21.64 -11.90 -14.62
CA ASP A 123 22.41 -11.02 -15.50
C ASP A 123 21.51 -9.90 -16.06
N GLU A 124 22.08 -9.02 -16.88
CA GLU A 124 21.37 -7.84 -17.40
C GLU A 124 20.20 -8.24 -18.32
N ASP A 125 20.43 -9.17 -19.26
CA ASP A 125 19.41 -9.66 -20.19
C ASP A 125 18.23 -10.32 -19.45
N ALA A 126 18.52 -11.13 -18.43
CA ALA A 126 17.49 -11.74 -17.59
C ALA A 126 16.71 -10.69 -16.80
N ALA A 127 17.38 -9.68 -16.24
CA ALA A 127 16.74 -8.59 -15.49
C ALA A 127 15.80 -7.75 -16.38
N MET A 128 16.20 -7.44 -17.61
CA MET A 128 15.39 -6.70 -18.59
C MET A 128 14.09 -7.44 -18.94
N THR A 129 14.08 -8.76 -18.88
CA THR A 129 12.87 -9.58 -19.13
C THR A 129 12.03 -9.77 -17.86
N LEU A 130 12.71 -9.99 -16.73
CA LEU A 130 12.07 -10.28 -15.45
C LEU A 130 11.30 -9.08 -14.91
N GLY A 131 11.86 -7.86 -15.04
CA GLY A 131 11.24 -6.61 -14.55
C GLY A 131 9.81 -6.40 -15.06
N PRO A 132 9.60 -6.23 -16.38
CA PRO A 132 8.26 -6.02 -16.95
C PRO A 132 7.30 -7.19 -16.67
N THR A 133 7.82 -8.42 -16.66
CA THR A 133 7.01 -9.61 -16.31
C THR A 133 6.49 -9.51 -14.88
N ALA A 134 7.37 -9.19 -13.93
CA ALA A 134 7.01 -9.00 -12.52
C ALA A 134 6.02 -7.84 -12.33
N ALA A 135 6.22 -6.72 -13.03
CA ALA A 135 5.30 -5.58 -12.99
C ALA A 135 3.90 -5.96 -13.49
N LEU A 136 3.79 -6.73 -14.58
CA LEU A 136 2.51 -7.24 -15.09
C LEU A 136 1.81 -8.15 -14.07
N GLU A 137 2.54 -8.97 -13.33
CA GLU A 137 2.00 -9.85 -12.28
C GLU A 137 1.55 -9.07 -11.03
N LEU A 138 2.23 -7.97 -10.69
CA LEU A 138 1.88 -7.11 -9.56
C LEU A 138 0.62 -6.27 -9.79
N ARG A 139 0.38 -5.81 -11.03
CA ARG A 139 -0.78 -4.97 -11.40
C ARG A 139 -2.13 -5.47 -10.87
N PRO A 140 -2.54 -6.74 -11.06
CA PRO A 140 -3.81 -7.23 -10.52
C PRO A 140 -3.84 -7.25 -8.98
N MET A 141 -2.70 -7.44 -8.31
CA MET A 141 -2.62 -7.42 -6.85
C MET A 141 -2.78 -5.99 -6.32
N LEU A 142 -2.13 -5.02 -6.96
CA LEU A 142 -2.28 -3.59 -6.66
C LEU A 142 -3.69 -3.10 -6.93
N ALA A 143 -4.30 -3.52 -8.05
CA ALA A 143 -5.69 -3.22 -8.35
C ALA A 143 -6.66 -3.81 -7.29
N ARG A 144 -6.37 -5.01 -6.77
CA ARG A 144 -7.14 -5.59 -5.65
C ARG A 144 -7.01 -4.76 -4.39
N ALA A 145 -5.79 -4.34 -4.03
CA ALA A 145 -5.56 -3.50 -2.85
C ALA A 145 -6.29 -2.15 -2.99
N ASP A 146 -6.21 -1.52 -4.17
CA ASP A 146 -6.92 -0.26 -4.45
C ASP A 146 -8.44 -0.44 -4.38
N ALA A 147 -8.98 -1.52 -4.93
CA ALA A 147 -10.40 -1.82 -4.84
C ALA A 147 -10.86 -2.01 -3.38
N LEU A 148 -10.04 -2.65 -2.53
CA LEU A 148 -10.32 -2.80 -1.09
C LEU A 148 -10.28 -1.46 -0.36
N ILE A 149 -9.37 -0.54 -0.72
CA ILE A 149 -9.37 0.83 -0.20
C ILE A 149 -10.71 1.51 -0.48
N HIS A 150 -11.27 1.30 -1.67
CA HIS A 150 -12.55 1.86 -2.10
C HIS A 150 -13.79 1.03 -1.70
N GLY A 151 -13.62 -0.02 -0.89
CA GLY A 151 -14.73 -0.78 -0.30
C GLY A 151 -15.29 -1.92 -1.16
N ALA A 152 -14.52 -2.45 -2.12
CA ALA A 152 -14.88 -3.68 -2.80
C ALA A 152 -14.99 -4.86 -1.82
N PRO A 153 -15.86 -5.85 -2.06
CA PRO A 153 -15.96 -7.03 -1.21
C PRO A 153 -14.67 -7.85 -1.28
N ALA A 154 -14.31 -8.48 -0.17
CA ALA A 154 -13.25 -9.50 -0.15
C ALA A 154 -13.74 -10.73 -0.94
N THR A 155 -13.23 -10.90 -2.16
CA THR A 155 -13.47 -12.06 -3.02
C THR A 155 -12.44 -13.17 -2.84
#